data_AF-A0A8C9Z4S9-F1
#
_entry.id   AF-A0A8C9Z4S9-F1
#
_cell.length_a   1.000
_cell.length_b   1.000
_cell.length_c   1.000
_cell.angle_alpha   90.00
_cell.angle_beta   90.00
_cell.angle_gamma   90.00
#
_symmetry.space_group_name_H-M   'P 1'
#
loop_
_entity.id
_entity.type
_entity.pdbx_description
1 polymer ?
#
loop_
_entity_poly.entity_id
_entity_poly.type
_entity_poly.pdbx_seq_one_letter_code
_entity_poly.pdbx_strand_id
1 'polypeptide(L)'
;MPLPAALLARLAKRGIVKPSDQEVDEEIIAEDYDDNNVDYESTRVENLPPNWYKVFDPACGLPYYWNVETDLVAWLSPNDPTAVVTKPAKKIRGMALERDERVERPFEKPDRERERERDKDRERDRDRERDEGRDRDRRKLRREDTAPYSKNKRGRKDDEMDPMDPSAYSDAPRGNWSTGLPKRNEAKTGADTTAAGPLFQQRPYPSPGAVLRANAANQLPKE
;
A
#
# COMPACT_ATOMS: atom_id res chain seq x y z
N MET A 1 47.56 -19.08 -36.76
CA MET A 1 46.52 -18.07 -36.45
C MET A 1 45.29 -18.81 -35.93
N PRO A 2 44.70 -18.39 -34.79
CA PRO A 2 43.50 -19.04 -34.27
C PRO A 2 42.33 -18.88 -35.25
N LEU A 3 41.51 -19.92 -35.40
CA LEU A 3 40.33 -19.87 -36.28
C LEU A 3 39.24 -18.97 -35.63
N PRO A 4 38.51 -18.17 -36.43
CA PRO A 4 37.39 -17.38 -35.91
C PRO A 4 36.25 -18.27 -35.42
N ALA A 5 35.60 -17.88 -34.31
CA ALA A 5 34.60 -18.68 -33.59
C ALA A 5 33.44 -19.18 -34.47
N ALA A 6 32.95 -18.33 -35.39
CA ALA A 6 31.87 -18.70 -36.31
C ALA A 6 32.27 -19.85 -37.27
N LEU A 7 33.55 -19.93 -37.65
CA LEU A 7 34.08 -20.96 -38.53
C LEU A 7 34.30 -22.25 -37.73
N LEU A 8 34.80 -22.15 -36.50
CA LEU A 8 34.95 -23.27 -35.56
C LEU A 8 33.60 -23.95 -35.29
N ALA A 9 32.55 -23.19 -34.98
CA ALA A 9 31.20 -23.73 -34.76
C ALA A 9 30.62 -24.46 -35.98
N ARG A 10 30.85 -23.94 -37.20
CA ARG A 10 30.44 -24.59 -38.45
C ARG A 10 31.21 -25.89 -38.71
N LEU A 11 32.51 -25.91 -38.44
CA LEU A 11 33.34 -27.11 -38.57
C LEU A 11 32.99 -28.17 -37.53
N ALA A 12 32.70 -27.76 -36.29
CA ALA A 12 32.23 -28.64 -35.22
C ALA A 12 30.86 -29.27 -35.56
N LYS A 13 29.90 -28.47 -36.06
CA LYS A 13 28.61 -28.98 -36.55
C LYS A 13 28.73 -29.97 -37.71
N ARG A 14 29.82 -29.93 -38.47
CA ARG A 14 30.12 -30.88 -39.55
C ARG A 14 31.04 -32.03 -39.12
N GLY A 15 31.36 -32.13 -37.83
CA GLY A 15 32.19 -33.20 -37.28
C GLY A 15 33.67 -33.14 -37.69
N ILE A 16 34.13 -32.01 -38.23
CA ILE A 16 35.51 -31.83 -38.74
C ILE A 16 36.45 -31.44 -37.59
N VAL A 17 35.95 -30.72 -36.60
CA VAL A 17 36.71 -30.27 -35.42
C VAL A 17 35.97 -30.73 -34.17
N LYS A 18 36.68 -31.38 -33.25
CA LYS A 18 36.13 -31.73 -31.93
C LYS A 18 35.90 -30.42 -31.17
N PRO A 19 34.68 -30.11 -30.68
CA PRO A 19 34.52 -29.02 -29.74
C PRO A 19 35.39 -29.37 -28.53
N SER A 20 36.38 -28.54 -28.23
CA SER A 20 37.01 -28.58 -26.91
C SER A 20 35.91 -28.29 -25.89
N ASP A 21 35.78 -29.13 -24.87
CA ASP A 21 34.90 -28.98 -23.70
C ASP A 21 35.32 -27.78 -22.85
N GLN A 22 35.43 -26.63 -23.49
CA GLN A 22 35.55 -25.37 -22.80
C GLN A 22 34.11 -25.01 -22.49
N GLU A 23 33.69 -25.52 -21.32
CA GLU A 23 32.46 -25.21 -20.60
C GLU A 23 32.09 -23.78 -20.97
N VAL A 24 31.07 -23.68 -21.83
CA VAL A 24 30.34 -22.44 -21.92
C VAL A 24 29.80 -22.31 -20.52
N ASP A 25 30.40 -21.44 -19.72
CA ASP A 25 29.76 -20.83 -18.58
C ASP A 25 28.49 -20.17 -19.15
N GLU A 26 27.48 -20.99 -19.40
CA GLU A 26 26.12 -20.57 -19.56
C GLU A 26 25.84 -19.97 -18.20
N GLU A 27 25.99 -18.66 -18.09
CA GLU A 27 25.43 -17.90 -17.00
C GLU A 27 23.97 -18.33 -16.93
N ILE A 28 23.68 -19.21 -15.97
CA ILE A 28 22.34 -19.65 -15.64
C ILE A 28 21.66 -18.41 -15.10
N ILE A 29 21.03 -17.65 -15.99
CA ILE A 29 20.03 -16.63 -15.69
C ILE A 29 18.76 -17.36 -15.23
N ALA A 30 18.91 -18.28 -14.27
CA ALA A 30 17.81 -18.55 -13.37
C ALA A 30 17.74 -17.28 -12.54
N GLU A 31 16.88 -16.36 -12.99
CA GLU A 31 16.10 -15.56 -12.05
C GLU A 31 15.71 -16.53 -10.93
N ASP A 32 16.31 -16.27 -9.79
CA ASP A 32 16.05 -16.80 -8.47
C ASP A 32 14.58 -16.57 -8.11
N TYR A 33 13.70 -17.26 -8.84
CA TYR A 33 12.32 -17.54 -8.47
C TYR A 33 12.29 -18.55 -7.32
N ASP A 34 13.10 -18.33 -6.30
CA ASP A 34 12.82 -18.87 -5.00
C ASP A 34 12.28 -17.73 -4.15
N ASP A 35 10.99 -17.45 -4.38
CA ASP A 35 10.09 -16.68 -3.52
C ASP A 35 9.89 -17.40 -2.16
N ASN A 36 10.90 -18.16 -1.72
CA ASN A 36 11.00 -18.75 -0.40
C ASN A 36 11.33 -17.62 0.55
N ASN A 37 10.26 -17.01 1.00
CA ASN A 37 10.20 -16.14 2.15
C ASN A 37 10.77 -16.76 3.44
N VAL A 38 11.16 -18.05 3.40
CA VAL A 38 11.72 -18.86 4.48
C VAL A 38 13.20 -19.11 4.21
N ASP A 39 14.05 -18.55 5.05
CA ASP A 39 15.51 -18.73 4.96
C ASP A 39 15.93 -20.00 5.71
N TYR A 40 15.85 -21.13 5.02
CA TYR A 40 16.19 -22.45 5.57
C TYR A 40 17.64 -22.56 6.05
N GLU A 41 18.57 -21.82 5.46
CA GLU A 41 19.98 -21.84 5.90
C GLU A 41 20.12 -21.14 7.25
N SER A 42 19.56 -19.93 7.39
CA SER A 42 19.58 -19.23 8.67
C SER A 42 18.78 -19.94 9.75
N THR A 43 17.68 -20.64 9.42
CA THR A 43 16.94 -21.44 10.41
C THR A 43 17.80 -22.55 11.02
N ARG A 44 18.62 -23.21 10.19
CA ARG A 44 19.48 -24.32 10.60
C ARG A 44 20.66 -23.87 11.46
N VAL A 45 21.19 -22.67 11.20
CA VAL A 45 22.32 -22.11 11.95
C VAL A 45 21.93 -21.65 13.36
N GLU A 46 20.70 -21.15 13.55
CA GLU A 46 20.25 -20.56 14.82
C GLU A 46 19.84 -21.58 15.90
N ASN A 47 19.93 -22.89 15.61
CA ASN A 47 19.50 -23.97 16.53
C ASN A 47 18.11 -23.71 17.12
N LEU A 48 17.15 -23.37 16.25
CA LEU A 48 15.77 -23.09 16.65
C LEU A 48 15.11 -24.35 17.21
N PRO A 49 14.10 -24.21 18.10
CA PRO A 49 13.34 -25.36 18.56
C PRO A 49 12.61 -26.06 17.40
N PRO A 50 12.20 -27.33 17.55
CA PRO A 50 11.51 -28.07 16.49
C PRO A 50 10.31 -27.30 15.94
N ASN A 51 10.10 -27.40 14.63
CA ASN A 51 8.99 -26.79 13.90
C ASN A 51 8.99 -25.25 13.88
N TRP A 52 10.06 -24.59 14.33
CA TRP A 52 10.26 -23.14 14.19
C TRP A 52 11.14 -22.80 12.99
N TYR A 53 10.69 -21.82 12.23
CA TYR A 53 11.37 -21.33 11.04
C TYR A 53 11.52 -19.82 11.11
N LYS A 54 12.68 -19.32 10.66
CA LYS A 54 12.94 -17.90 10.39
C LYS A 54 12.40 -17.57 9.00
N VAL A 55 11.54 -16.58 8.94
CA VAL A 55 10.80 -16.16 7.77
C VAL A 55 10.99 -14.65 7.65
N PHE A 56 11.23 -14.13 6.46
CA PHE A 56 11.33 -12.68 6.25
C PHE A 56 9.96 -12.12 5.89
N ASP A 57 9.53 -10.98 6.42
CA ASP A 57 8.26 -10.38 5.98
C ASP A 57 8.48 -9.65 4.63
N PRO A 58 7.77 -9.99 3.53
CA PRO A 58 7.92 -9.30 2.25
C PRO A 58 7.69 -7.80 2.33
N ALA A 59 6.85 -7.34 3.27
CA ALA A 59 6.51 -5.94 3.40
C ALA A 59 7.67 -5.09 3.96
N CYS A 60 8.55 -5.68 4.78
CA CYS A 60 9.59 -4.93 5.49
C CYS A 60 10.98 -5.56 5.46
N GLY A 61 11.14 -6.77 4.92
CA GLY A 61 12.39 -7.52 4.87
C GLY A 61 12.94 -7.89 6.24
N LEU A 62 12.16 -7.74 7.32
CA LEU A 62 12.58 -8.08 8.67
C LEU A 62 12.29 -9.56 8.96
N PRO A 63 13.21 -10.26 9.64
CA PRO A 63 12.97 -11.64 10.04
C PRO A 63 11.94 -11.70 11.18
N TYR A 64 11.05 -12.67 11.08
CA TYR A 64 10.17 -13.14 12.14
C TYR A 64 10.26 -14.66 12.23
N TYR A 65 9.82 -15.21 13.35
CA TYR A 65 9.87 -16.63 13.63
C TYR A 65 8.47 -17.20 13.63
N TRP A 66 8.26 -18.28 12.87
CA TRP A 66 6.97 -18.95 12.72
C TRP A 66 7.09 -20.42 13.11
N ASN A 67 6.20 -20.87 13.97
CA ASN A 67 6.02 -22.27 14.27
C ASN A 67 4.94 -22.89 13.37
N VAL A 68 5.34 -23.83 12.52
CA VAL A 68 4.45 -24.45 11.50
C VAL A 68 3.40 -25.37 12.13
N GLU A 69 3.66 -25.97 13.28
CA GLU A 69 2.74 -26.91 13.93
C GLU A 69 1.62 -26.18 14.69
N THR A 70 1.97 -25.10 15.37
CA THR A 70 1.05 -24.37 16.27
C THR A 70 0.51 -23.07 15.68
N ASP A 71 0.96 -22.72 14.47
CA ASP A 71 0.77 -21.42 13.82
C ASP A 71 1.31 -20.22 14.61
N LEU A 72 2.09 -20.42 15.67
CA LEU A 72 2.53 -19.31 16.52
C LEU A 72 3.60 -18.46 15.84
N VAL A 73 3.60 -17.15 16.09
CA VAL A 73 4.55 -16.20 15.51
C VAL A 73 5.22 -15.36 16.59
N ALA A 74 6.49 -15.02 16.38
CA ALA A 74 7.29 -14.17 17.26
C ALA A 74 8.23 -13.28 16.45
N TRP A 75 8.50 -12.06 16.92
CA TRP A 75 9.45 -11.13 16.29
C TRP A 75 10.91 -11.38 16.69
N LEU A 76 11.12 -12.12 17.78
CA LEU A 76 12.43 -12.51 18.28
C LEU A 76 12.57 -14.03 18.23
N SER A 77 13.82 -14.50 18.25
CA SER A 77 14.11 -15.93 18.27
C SER A 77 13.40 -16.58 19.47
N PRO A 78 12.76 -17.74 19.33
CA PRO A 78 12.14 -18.47 20.43
C PRO A 78 13.13 -18.84 21.55
N ASN A 79 14.42 -18.82 21.26
CA ASN A 79 15.49 -19.04 22.25
C ASN A 79 15.79 -17.78 23.08
N ASP A 80 15.31 -16.60 22.68
CA ASP A 80 15.49 -15.36 23.40
C ASP A 80 14.50 -15.26 24.59
N PRO A 81 14.96 -14.94 25.81
CA PRO A 81 14.09 -14.83 26.98
C PRO A 81 13.03 -13.72 26.87
N THR A 82 13.20 -12.76 25.97
CA THR A 82 12.26 -11.66 25.74
C THR A 82 11.27 -11.91 24.61
N ALA A 83 11.33 -13.10 23.98
CA ALA A 83 10.46 -13.45 22.87
C ALA A 83 8.99 -13.57 23.31
N VAL A 84 8.13 -12.74 22.72
CA VAL A 84 6.68 -12.80 22.92
C VAL A 84 6.05 -13.62 21.80
N VAL A 85 5.70 -14.87 22.12
CA VAL A 85 5.05 -15.78 21.19
C VAL A 85 3.54 -15.51 21.16
N THR A 86 3.00 -15.17 19.99
CA THR A 86 1.60 -14.79 19.82
C THR A 86 0.93 -15.54 18.69
N LYS A 87 -0.41 -15.50 18.64
CA LYS A 87 -1.15 -15.96 17.45
C LYS A 87 -0.96 -14.96 16.30
N PRO A 88 -0.95 -15.41 15.05
CA PRO A 88 -0.78 -14.55 13.90
C PRO A 88 -1.91 -13.54 13.84
N ALA A 89 -1.58 -12.29 13.52
CA ALA A 89 -2.53 -11.17 13.52
C ALA A 89 -3.78 -11.46 12.67
N LYS A 90 -3.61 -12.20 11.55
CA LYS A 90 -4.71 -12.63 10.67
C LYS A 90 -5.75 -13.49 11.41
N LYS A 91 -5.31 -14.39 12.29
CA LYS A 91 -6.17 -15.30 13.07
C LYS A 91 -6.84 -14.58 14.23
N ILE A 92 -6.15 -13.63 14.87
CA ILE A 92 -6.74 -12.76 15.91
C ILE A 92 -7.87 -11.90 15.34
N ARG A 93 -7.68 -11.33 14.14
CA ARG A 93 -8.72 -10.55 13.44
C ARG A 93 -9.96 -11.41 13.13
N GLY A 94 -9.77 -12.64 12.64
CA GLY A 94 -10.88 -13.57 12.40
C GLY A 94 -11.66 -13.90 13.68
N MET A 95 -10.96 -14.21 14.77
CA MET A 95 -11.62 -14.51 16.07
C MET A 95 -12.36 -13.31 16.67
N ALA A 96 -11.84 -12.09 16.49
CA ALA A 96 -12.51 -10.88 16.93
C ALA A 96 -13.81 -10.63 16.15
N LEU A 97 -13.79 -10.88 14.84
CA LEU A 97 -14.95 -10.75 13.96
C LEU A 97 -16.01 -11.82 14.25
N GLU A 98 -15.63 -13.09 14.42
CA GLU A 98 -16.57 -14.16 14.80
C GLU A 98 -17.18 -13.96 16.19
N ARG A 99 -16.42 -13.38 17.13
CA ARG A 99 -16.95 -13.03 18.45
C ARG A 99 -18.03 -11.96 18.36
N ASP A 100 -17.85 -10.98 17.49
CA ASP A 100 -18.83 -9.92 17.24
C ASP A 100 -20.11 -10.51 16.61
N GLU A 101 -19.95 -11.40 15.63
CA GLU A 101 -21.05 -12.11 14.97
C GLU A 101 -21.83 -13.05 15.90
N ARG A 102 -21.17 -13.66 16.89
CA ARG A 102 -21.82 -14.49 17.92
C ARG A 102 -22.57 -13.68 18.97
N VAL A 103 -22.17 -12.43 19.21
CA VAL A 103 -22.87 -11.49 20.10
C VAL A 103 -24.12 -10.91 19.40
N GLU A 104 -24.15 -10.89 18.06
CA GLU A 104 -25.33 -10.48 17.28
C GLU A 104 -26.39 -11.56 17.04
N ARG A 105 -26.23 -12.79 17.54
CA ARG A 105 -27.35 -13.75 17.56
C ARG A 105 -28.38 -13.29 18.59
N PRO A 106 -29.63 -12.95 18.20
CA PRO A 106 -30.66 -12.61 19.16
C PRO A 106 -30.96 -13.86 19.98
N PHE A 107 -30.48 -13.91 21.23
CA PHE A 107 -31.08 -14.78 22.23
C PHE A 107 -32.56 -14.38 22.28
N GLU A 108 -33.47 -15.32 22.05
CA GLU A 108 -34.90 -15.07 22.22
C GLU A 108 -35.15 -14.66 23.68
N LYS A 109 -35.20 -13.35 23.94
CA LYS A 109 -35.50 -12.81 25.26
C LYS A 109 -36.89 -13.31 25.65
N PRO A 110 -37.06 -13.95 26.82
CA PRO A 110 -38.36 -14.40 27.27
C PRO A 110 -39.32 -13.19 27.37
N ASP A 111 -40.59 -13.38 27.02
CA ASP A 111 -41.59 -12.29 26.88
C ASP A 111 -41.63 -11.31 28.07
N ARG A 112 -41.33 -11.79 29.28
CA ARG A 112 -41.26 -11.00 30.51
C ARG A 112 -40.15 -9.93 30.50
N GLU A 113 -39.09 -10.14 29.74
CA GLU A 113 -37.98 -9.19 29.60
C GLU A 113 -38.26 -8.17 28.48
N ARG A 114 -38.95 -8.58 27.42
CA ARG A 114 -39.48 -7.66 26.39
C ARG A 114 -40.46 -6.64 26.95
N GLU A 115 -41.34 -7.07 27.86
CA GLU A 115 -42.29 -6.16 28.52
C GLU A 115 -41.57 -5.11 29.37
N ARG A 116 -40.54 -5.53 30.12
CA ARG A 116 -39.68 -4.63 30.91
C ARG A 116 -38.85 -3.68 30.04
N GLU A 117 -38.38 -4.10 28.87
CA GLU A 117 -37.71 -3.20 27.93
C GLU A 117 -38.68 -2.17 27.37
N ARG A 118 -39.90 -2.58 27.02
CA ARG A 118 -40.92 -1.66 26.51
C ARG A 118 -41.30 -0.60 27.53
N ASP A 119 -41.33 -0.94 28.82
CA ASP A 119 -41.56 0.02 29.90
C ASP A 119 -40.37 0.95 30.12
N LYS A 120 -39.13 0.44 30.02
CA LYS A 120 -37.91 1.27 30.05
C LYS A 120 -37.81 2.25 28.88
N ASP A 121 -38.20 1.82 27.67
CA ASP A 121 -38.22 2.70 26.50
C ASP A 121 -39.26 3.82 26.66
N ARG A 122 -40.44 3.51 27.23
CA ARG A 122 -41.45 4.51 27.57
C ARG A 122 -40.95 5.51 28.62
N GLU A 123 -40.21 5.06 29.63
CA GLU A 123 -39.57 5.97 30.59
C GLU A 123 -38.51 6.84 29.93
N ARG A 124 -37.68 6.25 29.06
CA ARG A 124 -36.62 6.96 28.35
C ARG A 124 -37.18 8.01 27.39
N ASP A 125 -38.32 7.75 26.75
CA ASP A 125 -39.02 8.73 25.92
C ASP A 125 -39.62 9.88 26.74
N ARG A 126 -40.18 9.59 27.93
CA ARG A 126 -40.64 10.65 28.86
C ARG A 126 -39.48 11.52 29.36
N ASP A 127 -38.32 10.92 29.64
CA ASP A 127 -37.13 11.68 30.03
C ASP A 127 -36.60 12.55 28.88
N ARG A 128 -36.62 12.05 27.65
CA ARG A 128 -36.27 12.84 26.45
C ARG A 128 -37.20 14.03 26.23
N GLU A 129 -38.52 13.84 26.36
CA GLU A 129 -39.48 14.94 26.27
C GLU A 129 -39.23 16.01 27.35
N ARG A 130 -38.84 15.57 28.56
CA ARG A 130 -38.52 16.48 29.65
C ARG A 130 -37.24 17.29 29.40
N ASP A 131 -36.22 16.67 28.81
CA ASP A 131 -34.96 17.34 28.47
C ASP A 131 -35.09 18.27 27.25
N GLU A 132 -35.88 17.90 26.23
CA GLU A 132 -36.22 18.80 25.12
C GLU A 132 -36.93 20.08 25.58
N GLY A 133 -37.80 19.97 26.60
CA GLY A 133 -38.44 21.13 27.23
C GLY A 133 -37.41 22.10 27.82
N ARG A 134 -36.40 21.57 28.55
CA ARG A 134 -35.33 22.38 29.15
C ARG A 134 -34.38 22.99 28.12
N ASP A 135 -34.06 22.26 27.06
CA ASP A 135 -33.19 22.79 25.99
C ASP A 135 -33.87 23.86 25.16
N ARG A 136 -35.19 23.77 24.94
CA ARG A 136 -35.98 24.86 24.33
C ARG A 136 -35.91 26.13 25.16
N ASP A 137 -36.07 26.02 26.48
CA ASP A 137 -36.01 27.16 27.38
C ASP A 137 -34.60 27.77 27.44
N ARG A 138 -33.54 26.95 27.48
CA ARG A 138 -32.14 27.42 27.35
C ARG A 138 -31.85 28.10 26.01
N ARG A 139 -32.37 27.57 24.90
CA ARG A 139 -32.19 28.20 23.58
C ARG A 139 -32.91 29.54 23.47
N LYS A 140 -34.08 29.69 24.09
CA LYS A 140 -34.80 30.98 24.12
C LYS A 140 -33.99 32.03 24.88
N LEU A 141 -33.44 31.70 26.05
CA LEU A 141 -32.56 32.59 26.82
C LEU A 141 -31.30 33.00 26.05
N ARG A 142 -30.62 32.06 25.37
CA ARG A 142 -29.39 32.37 24.60
C ARG A 142 -29.65 33.21 23.35
N ARG A 143 -30.84 33.12 22.76
CA ARG A 143 -31.22 33.88 21.55
C ARG A 143 -31.48 35.36 21.86
N GLU A 144 -31.99 35.67 23.04
CA GLU A 144 -32.24 37.06 23.47
C GLU A 144 -30.95 37.78 23.93
N ASP A 145 -29.91 37.04 24.34
CA ASP A 145 -28.65 37.61 24.88
C ASP A 145 -27.51 37.79 23.85
N THR A 146 -27.71 37.45 22.57
CA THR A 146 -26.64 37.55 21.56
C THR A 146 -26.64 38.93 20.87
N ALA A 147 -25.80 39.84 21.36
CA ALA A 147 -25.52 41.14 20.74
C ALA A 147 -25.04 41.00 19.26
N PRO A 148 -25.42 41.92 18.35
CA PRO A 148 -25.39 41.68 16.90
C PRO A 148 -24.03 41.93 16.22
N TYR A 149 -22.90 41.80 16.91
CA TYR A 149 -21.60 42.05 16.26
C TYR A 149 -20.45 41.24 16.83
N SER A 150 -20.19 40.05 16.26
CA SER A 150 -18.85 39.46 16.31
C SER A 150 -18.61 38.52 15.13
N LYS A 151 -18.24 39.10 13.99
CA LYS A 151 -17.43 38.42 12.96
C LYS A 151 -16.16 39.23 12.84
N ASN A 152 -15.04 38.66 13.29
CA ASN A 152 -13.71 38.82 12.69
C ASN A 152 -12.72 37.88 13.39
N LYS A 153 -12.57 36.67 12.84
CA LYS A 153 -11.48 35.72 13.17
C LYS A 153 -10.75 35.36 11.87
N ARG A 154 -10.12 36.36 11.25
CA ARG A 154 -9.14 36.23 10.16
C ARG A 154 -7.92 37.03 10.62
N GLY A 155 -6.84 36.36 10.99
CA GLY A 155 -5.59 37.03 11.37
C GLY A 155 -4.89 36.57 12.65
N ARG A 156 -5.00 35.30 13.06
CA ARG A 156 -4.03 34.69 13.98
C ARG A 156 -3.62 33.35 13.42
N LYS A 157 -2.47 33.26 12.77
CA LYS A 157 -1.76 31.98 12.54
C LYS A 157 -0.40 32.08 11.81
N ASP A 158 0.25 33.24 11.76
CA ASP A 158 1.61 33.32 11.20
C ASP A 158 2.72 33.42 12.27
N ASP A 159 2.40 33.67 13.55
CA ASP A 159 3.41 33.91 14.60
C ASP A 159 3.26 33.04 15.86
N GLU A 160 2.63 31.87 15.76
CA GLU A 160 2.60 30.90 16.86
C GLU A 160 2.95 29.52 16.31
N MET A 161 4.17 29.41 15.80
CA MET A 161 4.76 28.13 15.44
C MET A 161 5.13 27.39 16.72
N ASP A 162 4.82 26.10 16.75
CA ASP A 162 5.16 25.23 17.85
C ASP A 162 6.68 25.26 18.03
N PRO A 163 7.20 25.59 19.24
CA PRO A 163 8.62 25.58 19.53
C PRO A 163 9.25 24.16 19.50
N MET A 164 8.52 23.14 19.06
CA MET A 164 9.02 21.80 18.75
C MET A 164 8.80 21.39 17.28
N ASP A 165 8.23 22.26 16.43
CA ASP A 165 8.08 21.97 14.99
C ASP A 165 9.43 22.15 14.28
N PRO A 166 9.94 21.14 13.54
CA PRO A 166 11.17 21.26 12.78
C PRO A 166 11.13 22.41 11.75
N SER A 167 9.96 22.81 11.25
CA SER A 167 9.81 23.99 10.39
C SER A 167 10.02 25.32 11.11
N ALA A 168 9.97 25.35 12.45
CA ALA A 168 10.29 26.52 13.26
C ALA A 168 11.81 26.75 13.42
N TYR A 169 12.63 25.70 13.31
CA TYR A 169 14.09 25.79 13.45
C TYR A 169 14.88 25.48 12.18
N SER A 170 14.26 24.93 11.14
CA SER A 170 14.94 24.60 9.88
C SER A 170 14.71 25.67 8.81
N ASP A 171 15.71 25.85 7.94
CA ASP A 171 15.61 26.65 6.71
C ASP A 171 14.85 25.89 5.60
N ALA A 172 13.91 25.03 6.01
CA ALA A 172 13.07 24.28 5.09
C ALA A 172 12.23 25.30 4.32
N PRO A 173 12.23 25.27 2.97
CA PRO A 173 11.46 26.20 2.17
C PRO A 173 9.98 26.08 2.54
N ARG A 174 9.45 27.15 3.12
CA ARG A 174 8.05 27.29 3.50
C ARG A 174 7.23 27.45 2.22
N GLY A 175 6.69 26.34 1.72
CA GLY A 175 5.90 26.31 0.50
C GLY A 175 4.77 25.29 0.60
N ASN A 176 3.66 25.54 -0.09
CA ASN A 176 2.63 24.53 -0.29
C ASN A 176 3.17 23.41 -1.18
N TRP A 177 2.63 22.20 -1.11
CA TRP A 177 3.07 21.05 -1.93
C TRP A 177 3.22 21.30 -3.45
N SER A 178 2.70 22.40 -4.00
CA SER A 178 2.88 22.81 -5.38
C SER A 178 4.14 23.65 -5.65
N THR A 179 4.87 24.12 -4.64
CA THR A 179 6.08 24.93 -4.83
C THR A 179 7.22 24.06 -5.34
N GLY A 180 7.62 24.24 -6.61
CA GLY A 180 8.70 23.50 -7.26
C GLY A 180 8.26 22.45 -8.27
N LEU A 181 6.95 22.16 -8.39
CA LEU A 181 6.45 21.34 -9.50
C LEU A 181 6.33 22.17 -10.78
N PRO A 182 6.78 21.65 -11.93
CA PRO A 182 6.52 22.29 -13.22
C PRO A 182 5.01 22.44 -13.40
N LYS A 183 4.57 23.61 -13.90
CA LYS A 183 3.14 23.85 -14.12
C LYS A 183 2.61 22.73 -15.01
N ARG A 184 1.37 22.27 -14.77
CA ARG A 184 0.71 21.18 -15.51
C ARG A 184 0.78 21.28 -17.04
N ASN A 185 1.13 22.45 -17.58
CA ASN A 185 1.19 22.76 -19.00
C ASN A 185 2.64 22.89 -19.56
N GLU A 186 3.67 22.75 -18.73
CA GLU A 186 5.09 22.88 -19.10
C GLU A 186 5.82 21.53 -19.18
N ALA A 187 5.13 20.42 -18.89
CA ALA A 187 5.70 19.11 -19.09
C ALA A 187 6.00 18.93 -20.59
N LYS A 188 7.29 18.67 -20.90
CA LYS A 188 7.83 18.40 -22.23
C LYS A 188 7.39 17.02 -22.76
N THR A 189 6.14 16.66 -22.51
CA THR A 189 5.50 15.49 -23.10
C THR A 189 5.29 15.82 -24.58
N GLY A 190 5.73 14.94 -25.48
CA GLY A 190 5.59 15.09 -26.93
C GLY A 190 4.14 15.01 -27.43
N ALA A 191 3.22 15.65 -26.71
CA ALA A 191 1.79 15.70 -26.96
C ALA A 191 1.43 17.11 -27.45
N ASP A 192 0.75 17.19 -28.59
CA ASP A 192 0.33 18.44 -29.19
C ASP A 192 -0.63 19.20 -28.26
N THR A 193 -0.29 20.43 -27.92
CA THR A 193 -1.04 21.33 -27.02
C THR A 193 -2.44 21.70 -27.52
N THR A 194 -2.80 21.28 -28.74
CA THR A 194 -4.10 21.56 -29.36
C THR A 194 -5.15 20.47 -29.05
N ALA A 195 -4.75 19.34 -28.46
CA ALA A 195 -5.69 18.28 -28.09
C ALA A 195 -6.35 18.57 -26.72
N ALA A 196 -7.61 18.99 -26.74
CA ALA A 196 -8.43 19.04 -25.53
C ALA A 196 -8.86 17.60 -25.15
N GLY A 197 -8.09 16.93 -24.30
CA GLY A 197 -8.41 15.58 -23.82
C GLY A 197 -7.33 14.97 -22.91
N PRO A 198 -7.63 13.83 -22.25
CA PRO A 198 -6.65 13.11 -21.45
C PRO A 198 -5.40 12.80 -22.26
N LEU A 199 -4.23 13.12 -21.68
CA LEU A 199 -2.91 13.15 -22.33
C LEU A 199 -2.45 11.80 -22.94
N PHE A 200 -3.16 10.71 -22.64
CA PHE A 200 -2.79 9.33 -22.97
C PHE A 200 -3.77 8.62 -23.93
N GLN A 201 -4.62 9.35 -24.66
CA GLN A 201 -5.50 8.70 -25.63
C GLN A 201 -4.67 8.00 -26.72
N GLN A 202 -4.68 6.66 -26.70
CA GLN A 202 -4.05 5.80 -27.70
C GLN A 202 -4.69 6.12 -29.06
N ARG A 203 -3.96 6.83 -29.91
CA ARG A 203 -4.41 7.11 -31.26
C ARG A 203 -4.47 5.79 -32.04
N PRO A 204 -5.54 5.57 -32.84
CA PRO A 204 -5.58 4.41 -33.72
C PRO A 204 -4.39 4.45 -34.67
N TYR A 205 -3.75 3.31 -34.89
CA TYR A 205 -2.61 3.19 -35.79
C TYR A 205 -2.98 3.70 -37.19
N PRO A 206 -2.05 4.36 -37.91
CA PRO A 206 -2.29 4.76 -39.29
C PRO A 206 -2.67 3.54 -40.13
N SER A 207 -3.62 3.74 -41.05
CA SER A 207 -4.03 2.65 -41.94
C SER A 207 -2.85 2.17 -42.78
N PRO A 208 -2.81 0.88 -43.18
CA PRO A 208 -1.70 0.34 -43.96
C PRO A 208 -1.34 1.18 -45.20
N GLY A 209 -2.34 1.76 -45.88
CA GLY A 209 -2.10 2.65 -47.02
C GLY A 209 -1.46 4.00 -46.67
N ALA A 210 -1.71 4.54 -45.47
CA ALA A 210 -1.04 5.75 -44.99
C ALA A 210 0.44 5.49 -44.69
N VAL A 211 0.76 4.32 -44.11
CA VAL A 211 2.14 3.88 -43.87
C VAL A 211 2.90 3.70 -45.19
N LEU A 212 2.29 3.05 -46.18
CA LEU A 212 2.89 2.88 -47.51
C LEU A 212 3.19 4.21 -48.20
N ARG A 213 2.28 5.19 -48.12
CA ARG A 213 2.52 6.54 -48.66
C ARG A 213 3.64 7.29 -47.94
N ALA A 214 3.68 7.22 -46.61
CA ALA A 214 4.75 7.85 -45.84
C ALA A 214 6.13 7.25 -46.18
N ASN A 215 6.21 5.92 -46.31
CA ASN A 215 7.44 5.25 -46.72
C ASN A 215 7.85 5.61 -48.14
N ALA A 216 6.91 5.71 -49.08
CA ALA A 216 7.19 6.13 -50.45
C ALA A 216 7.69 7.58 -50.53
N ALA A 217 7.12 8.49 -49.73
CA ALA A 217 7.57 9.88 -49.65
C ALA A 217 8.98 10.03 -49.04
N ASN A 218 9.36 9.11 -48.15
CA ASN A 218 10.69 9.10 -47.51
C ASN A 218 11.77 8.42 -48.37
N GLN A 219 11.42 7.81 -49.50
CA GLN A 219 12.42 7.36 -50.48
C GLN A 219 12.93 8.60 -51.23
N LEU A 220 14.01 9.19 -50.72
CA LEU A 220 14.75 10.21 -51.46
C LEU A 220 15.21 9.62 -52.81
N PRO A 221 15.09 10.37 -53.92
CA PRO A 221 15.67 9.93 -55.18
C PRO A 221 17.18 9.79 -54.99
N LYS A 222 17.69 8.58 -55.20
CA LYS A 222 19.12 8.35 -55.34
C LYS A 222 19.53 8.91 -56.70
N GLU A 223 20.11 10.10 -56.72
CA GLU A 223 20.89 10.60 -57.85
C GLU A 223 22.19 9.81 -58.02
#